data_AF-A0A3M1F2E7-F1
#
_entry.id   AF-A0A3M1F2E7-F1
#
_cell.length_a   1.000
_cell.length_b   1.000
_cell.length_c   1.000
_cell.angle_alpha   90.00
_cell.angle_beta   90.00
_cell.angle_gamma   90.00
#
_symmetry.space_group_name_H-M   'P 1'
#
loop_
_entity.id
_entity.type
_entity.pdbx_description
1 polymer ?
#
loop_
_entity_poly.entity_id
_entity_poly.type
_entity_poly.pdbx_seq_one_letter_code
_entity_poly.pdbx_strand_id
1 'polypeptide(L)'
;MQAGVPVLGDPKSVQASWLGSSGSGARIGIQRATPPFRRLELAYLLESRELAPLWLLDRLRGKTDQLIVRATQRRKPEGEMEILPAGDRALKRLKGETIAPWTLSEAPHGLVIARRGASNRQVEGAMPFLEQYGAALKRLSWGPKDPHLLLVLRLSDLPEADAAPLFEAIRRLAGGEAAQ
;
A
#
# COMPACT_ATOMS: atom_id res chain seq x y z
N MET A 1 10.42 -5.18 13.88
CA MET A 1 8.98 -4.84 13.65
C MET A 1 8.27 -4.27 14.88
N GLN A 2 8.49 -4.75 16.12
CA GLN A 2 7.85 -4.19 17.32
C GLN A 2 8.22 -2.71 17.60
N ALA A 3 9.42 -2.26 17.20
CA ALA A 3 9.90 -0.90 17.44
C ALA A 3 9.25 0.20 16.57
N GLY A 4 8.53 -0.15 15.49
CA GLY A 4 7.90 0.84 14.57
C GLY A 4 6.46 1.21 14.91
N VAL A 5 5.83 0.46 15.82
CA VAL A 5 4.44 0.67 16.26
C VAL A 5 4.20 2.05 16.91
N PRO A 6 5.12 2.64 17.70
CA PRO A 6 4.90 3.95 18.33
C PRO A 6 4.81 5.11 17.32
N VAL A 7 5.35 4.94 16.12
CA VAL A 7 5.33 5.96 15.05
C VAL A 7 3.92 6.10 14.46
N LEU A 8 3.10 5.05 14.54
CA LEU A 8 1.81 4.95 13.86
C LEU A 8 0.62 5.37 14.72
N GLY A 9 0.76 5.49 16.04
CA GLY A 9 -0.31 5.93 16.93
C GLY A 9 -0.10 5.55 18.40
N ASP A 10 -1.13 5.84 19.23
CA ASP A 10 -1.13 5.50 20.65
C ASP A 10 -1.05 3.96 20.83
N PRO A 11 -0.05 3.43 21.57
CA PRO A 11 0.14 1.99 21.80
C PRO A 11 -1.12 1.28 22.32
N LYS A 12 -2.02 2.00 22.98
CA LYS A 12 -3.27 1.45 23.54
C LYS A 12 -4.37 1.19 22.51
N SER A 13 -4.22 1.65 21.26
CA SER A 13 -5.23 1.50 20.20
C SER A 13 -4.91 0.44 19.15
N VAL A 14 -3.82 -0.31 19.38
CA VAL A 14 -3.30 -1.35 18.51
C VAL A 14 -4.01 -2.66 18.80
N GLN A 15 -4.86 -3.12 17.89
CA GLN A 15 -5.47 -4.44 17.92
C GLN A 15 -4.73 -5.34 16.94
N ALA A 16 -3.89 -6.23 17.48
CA ALA A 16 -3.29 -7.30 16.71
C ALA A 16 -4.24 -8.51 16.70
N SER A 17 -4.53 -9.02 15.52
CA SER A 17 -5.33 -10.23 15.33
C SER A 17 -4.63 -11.12 14.32
N TRP A 18 -4.46 -12.39 14.66
CA TRP A 18 -3.92 -13.38 13.74
C TRP A 18 -4.94 -13.70 12.64
N LEU A 19 -4.48 -13.77 11.39
CA LEU A 19 -5.33 -14.17 10.27
C LEU A 19 -5.31 -15.70 10.15
N GLY A 20 -6.30 -16.35 10.76
CA GLY A 20 -6.60 -17.77 10.59
C GLY A 20 -5.92 -18.72 11.58
N SER A 21 -6.44 -19.96 11.65
CA SER A 21 -6.01 -21.04 12.55
C SER A 21 -4.63 -21.63 12.19
N SER A 22 -3.98 -21.17 11.11
CA SER A 22 -2.80 -21.79 10.50
C SER A 22 -1.58 -20.86 10.43
N GLY A 23 -1.51 -19.83 11.28
CA GLY A 23 -0.29 -19.05 11.54
C GLY A 23 0.30 -18.24 10.37
N SER A 24 -0.36 -18.21 9.20
CA SER A 24 0.23 -17.69 7.96
C SER A 24 -0.02 -16.19 7.72
N GLY A 25 -0.36 -15.42 8.76
CA GLY A 25 -0.50 -13.98 8.63
C GLY A 25 -0.95 -13.26 9.89
N ALA A 26 -0.59 -11.99 10.00
CA ALA A 26 -0.95 -11.12 11.11
C ALA A 26 -1.62 -9.85 10.59
N ARG A 27 -2.71 -9.43 11.23
CA ARG A 27 -3.37 -8.15 11.00
C ARG A 27 -3.20 -7.26 12.22
N ILE A 28 -2.75 -6.05 12.02
CA ILE A 28 -2.60 -5.03 13.05
C ILE A 28 -3.52 -3.87 12.65
N GLY A 29 -4.62 -3.71 13.37
CA GLY A 29 -5.50 -2.56 13.24
C GLY A 29 -5.13 -1.49 14.26
N ILE A 30 -4.97 -0.25 13.82
CA ILE A 30 -4.71 0.92 14.66
C ILE A 30 -5.90 1.88 14.50
N GLN A 31 -6.75 1.95 15.51
CA GLN A 31 -7.99 2.73 15.47
C GLN A 31 -7.79 4.22 15.79
N ARG A 32 -6.68 4.60 16.44
CA ARG A 32 -6.30 6.00 16.71
C ARG A 32 -4.91 6.27 16.17
N ALA A 33 -4.79 6.22 14.85
CA ALA A 33 -3.54 6.54 14.19
C ALA A 33 -3.21 8.04 14.30
N THR A 34 -1.92 8.36 14.34
CA THR A 34 -1.42 9.75 14.33
C THR A 34 -1.92 10.46 13.06
N PRO A 35 -2.23 11.77 13.09
CA PRO A 35 -2.53 12.54 11.88
C PRO A 35 -1.49 12.26 10.79
N PRO A 36 -1.89 12.05 9.52
CA PRO A 36 -3.17 12.38 8.87
C PRO A 36 -4.26 11.28 8.94
N PHE A 37 -3.97 10.15 9.56
CA PHE A 37 -4.84 8.98 9.52
C PHE A 37 -5.94 9.05 10.58
N ARG A 38 -7.09 8.47 10.26
CA ARG A 38 -8.17 8.16 11.21
C ARG A 38 -8.06 6.71 11.68
N ARG A 39 -7.90 5.79 10.73
CA ARG A 39 -7.73 4.35 10.95
C ARG A 39 -6.63 3.84 10.04
N LEU A 40 -5.79 2.97 10.55
CA LEU A 40 -4.77 2.26 9.78
C LEU A 40 -4.93 0.77 10.02
N GLU A 41 -4.84 -0.03 8.98
CA GLU A 41 -4.78 -1.48 9.08
C GLU A 41 -3.59 -1.98 8.29
N LEU A 42 -2.73 -2.72 8.96
CA LEU A 42 -1.60 -3.41 8.38
C LEU A 42 -1.95 -4.89 8.37
N ALA A 43 -1.80 -5.56 7.23
CA ALA A 43 -1.91 -7.01 7.15
C ALA A 43 -0.64 -7.56 6.50
N TYR A 44 0.00 -8.48 7.19
CA TYR A 44 1.08 -9.30 6.69
C TYR A 44 0.50 -10.64 6.30
N LEU A 45 0.62 -10.97 5.02
CA LEU A 45 0.30 -12.29 4.49
C LEU A 45 1.62 -12.99 4.23
N LEU A 46 1.89 -14.01 5.03
CA LEU A 46 3.06 -14.86 4.89
C LEU A 46 2.64 -16.12 4.14
N GLU A 47 3.49 -16.60 3.25
CA GLU A 47 3.22 -17.87 2.59
C GLU A 47 3.29 -19.04 3.58
N SER A 48 2.27 -19.89 3.58
CA SER A 48 2.31 -21.15 4.33
C SER A 48 3.34 -22.07 3.68
N ARG A 49 4.44 -22.33 4.39
CA ARG A 49 5.53 -23.21 3.94
C ARG A 49 5.27 -24.70 4.24
N GLU A 50 4.08 -25.04 4.74
CA GLU A 50 3.77 -26.39 5.19
C GLU A 50 3.58 -27.38 4.03
N LEU A 51 3.24 -26.89 2.84
CA LEU A 51 3.04 -27.70 1.63
C LEU A 51 4.05 -27.30 0.55
N ALA A 52 5.29 -27.79 0.64
CA ALA A 52 6.40 -27.44 -0.24
C ALA A 52 6.11 -27.52 -1.76
N PRO A 53 5.36 -28.50 -2.30
CA PRO A 53 5.01 -28.53 -3.72
C PRO A 53 4.05 -27.40 -4.13
N LEU A 54 3.07 -27.08 -3.27
CA LEU A 54 2.13 -25.98 -3.45
C LEU A 54 2.85 -24.63 -3.35
N TRP A 55 3.78 -24.49 -2.41
CA TRP A 55 4.65 -23.33 -2.27
C TRP A 55 5.47 -23.06 -3.53
N LEU A 56 6.07 -24.09 -4.14
CA LEU A 56 6.84 -23.92 -5.37
C LEU A 56 5.95 -23.46 -6.54
N LEU A 57 4.73 -24.02 -6.66
CA LEU A 57 3.75 -23.59 -7.67
C LEU A 57 3.26 -22.16 -7.43
N ASP A 58 3.04 -21.77 -6.19
CA ASP A 58 2.62 -20.42 -5.81
C ASP A 58 3.74 -19.41 -6.05
N ARG A 59 5.00 -19.77 -5.80
CA ARG A 59 6.19 -18.98 -6.14
C ARG A 59 6.35 -18.80 -7.65
N LEU A 60 6.13 -19.86 -8.44
CA LEU A 60 6.11 -19.77 -9.91
C LEU A 60 4.96 -18.90 -10.43
N ARG A 61 3.86 -18.78 -9.69
CA ARG A 61 2.73 -17.89 -9.98
C ARG A 61 2.92 -16.45 -9.47
N GLY A 62 4.07 -16.13 -8.88
CA GLY A 62 4.38 -14.80 -8.35
C GLY A 62 3.59 -14.43 -7.09
N LYS A 63 3.08 -15.44 -6.36
CA LYS A 63 2.75 -15.24 -4.96
C LYS A 63 4.06 -15.13 -4.19
N THR A 64 4.07 -14.16 -3.30
CA THR A 64 5.17 -13.82 -2.41
C THR A 64 4.54 -13.28 -1.14
N ASP A 65 5.34 -13.12 -0.09
CA ASP A 65 4.93 -12.42 1.11
C ASP A 65 4.49 -10.98 0.76
N GLN A 66 3.34 -10.56 1.31
CA GLN A 66 2.75 -9.25 1.03
C GLN A 66 2.50 -8.45 2.30
N LEU A 67 2.80 -7.17 2.22
CA LEU A 67 2.37 -6.15 3.17
C LEU A 67 1.22 -5.36 2.54
N ILE A 68 0.04 -5.47 3.15
CA ILE A 68 -1.13 -4.69 2.79
C ILE A 68 -1.32 -3.60 3.83
N VAL A 69 -1.36 -2.35 3.39
CA VAL A 69 -1.63 -1.19 4.22
C VAL A 69 -2.92 -0.57 3.74
N ARG A 70 -3.93 -0.54 4.61
CA ARG A 70 -5.20 0.15 4.38
C ARG A 70 -5.28 1.32 5.32
N ALA A 71 -5.53 2.51 4.80
CA ALA A 71 -5.66 3.69 5.61
C ALA A 71 -6.93 4.46 5.27
N THR A 72 -7.66 4.83 6.31
CA THR A 72 -8.75 5.79 6.23
C THR A 72 -8.20 7.13 6.68
N GLN A 73 -8.10 8.09 5.75
CA GLN A 73 -7.65 9.46 6.05
C GLN A 73 -8.75 10.27 6.74
N ARG A 74 -8.37 11.24 7.59
CA ARG A 74 -9.31 12.17 8.24
C ARG A 74 -10.01 13.09 7.23
N ARG A 75 -9.26 13.55 6.21
CA ARG A 75 -9.80 14.30 5.08
C ARG A 75 -9.95 13.36 3.89
N LYS A 76 -11.09 13.45 3.21
CA LYS A 76 -11.38 12.66 2.01
C LYS A 76 -10.57 13.20 0.83
N PRO A 77 -9.87 12.35 0.06
CA PRO A 77 -9.25 12.78 -1.19
C PRO A 77 -10.28 13.24 -2.21
N GLU A 78 -9.96 14.31 -2.93
CA GLU A 78 -10.83 14.89 -3.97
C GLU A 78 -10.60 14.25 -5.35
N GLY A 79 -9.42 13.64 -5.55
CA GLY A 79 -9.05 12.89 -6.75
C GLY A 79 -8.93 11.39 -6.51
N GLU A 80 -8.87 10.66 -7.63
CA GLU A 80 -8.57 9.24 -7.65
C GLU A 80 -7.25 8.98 -8.37
N MET A 81 -6.43 8.12 -7.78
CA MET A 81 -5.15 7.71 -8.31
C MET A 81 -4.95 6.22 -8.04
N GLU A 82 -4.64 5.45 -9.08
CA GLU A 82 -4.16 4.08 -9.00
C GLU A 82 -2.74 3.99 -9.59
N ILE A 83 -1.84 3.30 -8.92
CA ILE A 83 -0.48 3.03 -9.40
C ILE A 83 -0.27 1.53 -9.44
N LEU A 84 0.07 1.03 -10.62
CA LEU A 84 0.13 -0.39 -10.94
C LEU A 84 1.32 -0.66 -11.86
N PRO A 85 1.93 -1.85 -11.83
CA PRO A 85 2.87 -2.28 -12.86
C PRO A 85 2.25 -2.23 -14.26
N ALA A 86 3.02 -1.86 -15.28
CA ALA A 86 2.52 -1.69 -16.66
C ALA A 86 1.84 -2.96 -17.24
N GLY A 87 2.25 -4.14 -16.78
CA GLY A 87 1.68 -5.44 -17.19
C GLY A 87 0.45 -5.90 -16.40
N ASP A 88 0.02 -5.15 -15.38
CA ASP A 88 -1.04 -5.60 -14.48
C ASP A 88 -2.41 -5.69 -15.16
N ARG A 89 -3.17 -6.74 -14.84
CA ARG A 89 -4.53 -6.96 -15.37
C ARG A 89 -5.51 -5.89 -14.93
N ALA A 90 -5.33 -5.31 -13.74
CA ALA A 90 -6.12 -4.19 -13.27
C ALA A 90 -5.91 -2.95 -14.15
N LEU A 91 -4.68 -2.67 -14.58
CA LEU A 91 -4.39 -1.55 -15.46
C LEU A 91 -5.10 -1.70 -16.82
N LYS A 92 -5.19 -2.92 -17.35
CA LYS A 92 -5.98 -3.20 -18.57
C LYS A 92 -7.47 -2.86 -18.39
N ARG A 93 -8.03 -3.08 -17.20
CA ARG A 93 -9.42 -2.71 -16.89
C ARG A 93 -9.60 -1.19 -16.84
N LEU A 94 -8.67 -0.47 -16.20
CA LEU A 94 -8.69 0.99 -16.15
C LEU A 94 -8.59 1.61 -17.56
N LYS A 95 -7.73 1.05 -18.42
CA LYS A 95 -7.61 1.44 -19.84
C LYS A 95 -8.90 1.24 -20.64
N GLY A 96 -9.74 0.28 -20.25
CA GLY A 96 -11.01 -0.02 -20.93
C GLY A 96 -12.19 0.84 -20.48
N GLU A 97 -12.03 1.67 -19.44
CA GLU A 97 -13.13 2.49 -18.92
C GLU A 97 -13.37 3.71 -19.83
N THR A 98 -14.53 3.75 -20.49
CA THR A 98 -14.84 4.79 -21.50
C THR A 98 -15.69 5.93 -20.94
N ILE A 99 -16.51 5.68 -19.92
CA ILE A 99 -17.46 6.66 -19.37
C ILE A 99 -16.75 7.76 -18.56
N ALA A 100 -15.71 7.38 -17.79
CA ALA A 100 -14.89 8.29 -17.00
C ALA A 100 -13.42 7.91 -17.18
N PRO A 101 -12.79 8.34 -18.31
CA PRO A 101 -11.49 7.83 -18.71
C PRO A 101 -10.39 8.24 -17.73
N TRP A 102 -9.45 7.32 -17.52
CA TRP A 102 -8.26 7.56 -16.72
C TRP A 102 -7.19 8.28 -17.54
N THR A 103 -6.57 9.29 -16.95
CA THR A 103 -5.33 9.86 -17.48
C THR A 103 -4.17 8.98 -17.02
N LEU A 104 -3.40 8.44 -17.97
CA LEU A 104 -2.28 7.57 -17.67
C LEU A 104 -0.95 8.30 -17.84
N SER A 105 -0.01 8.07 -16.95
CA SER A 105 1.38 8.50 -17.08
C SER A 105 2.33 7.42 -16.59
N GLU A 106 3.54 7.39 -17.14
CA GLU A 106 4.58 6.49 -16.66
C GLU A 106 5.15 6.96 -15.33
N ALA A 107 5.66 6.01 -14.56
CA ALA A 107 6.33 6.22 -13.29
C ALA A 107 7.57 5.33 -13.19
N PRO A 108 8.49 5.60 -12.23
CA PRO A 108 9.67 4.77 -12.00
C PRO A 108 9.34 3.29 -11.84
N HIS A 109 10.33 2.42 -12.07
CA HIS A 109 10.24 0.97 -11.87
C HIS A 109 9.18 0.26 -12.73
N GLY A 110 8.88 0.80 -13.92
CA GLY A 110 7.88 0.20 -14.84
C GLY A 110 6.45 0.31 -14.33
N LEU A 111 6.19 1.28 -13.44
CA LEU A 111 4.88 1.59 -12.91
C LEU A 111 4.13 2.54 -13.84
N VAL A 112 2.80 2.49 -13.76
CA VAL A 112 1.89 3.39 -14.45
C VAL A 112 0.98 4.01 -13.40
N ILE A 113 0.88 5.35 -13.45
CA ILE A 113 -0.06 6.13 -12.67
C ILE A 113 -1.30 6.33 -13.53
N ALA A 114 -2.42 5.79 -13.08
CA ALA A 114 -3.74 6.11 -13.58
C ALA A 114 -4.39 7.11 -12.64
N ARG A 115 -4.81 8.26 -13.17
CA ARG A 115 -5.40 9.33 -12.34
C ARG A 115 -6.67 9.91 -12.96
N ARG A 116 -7.58 10.39 -12.12
CA ARG A 116 -8.78 11.15 -12.52
C ARG A 116 -9.19 12.14 -11.41
N GLY A 117 -9.92 13.20 -11.79
CA GLY A 117 -10.28 14.27 -10.87
C GLY A 117 -9.07 15.07 -10.34
N ALA A 118 -9.23 15.75 -9.21
CA ALA A 118 -8.22 16.61 -8.59
C ALA A 118 -7.10 15.83 -7.89
N SER A 119 -6.28 15.12 -8.67
CA SER A 119 -5.29 14.12 -8.19
C SER A 119 -3.82 14.56 -8.28
N ASN A 120 -3.52 15.76 -8.80
CA ASN A 120 -2.13 16.24 -8.99
C ASN A 120 -1.29 16.19 -7.70
N ARG A 121 -1.85 16.68 -6.59
CA ARG A 121 -1.15 16.65 -5.29
C ARG A 121 -0.87 15.22 -4.78
N GLN A 122 -1.77 14.27 -5.10
CA GLN A 122 -1.58 12.87 -4.73
C GLN A 122 -0.40 12.27 -5.52
N VAL A 123 -0.29 12.61 -6.81
CA VAL A 123 0.81 12.18 -7.68
C VAL A 123 2.14 12.75 -7.21
N GLU A 124 2.19 14.06 -6.94
CA GLU A 124 3.39 14.74 -6.44
C GLU A 124 3.86 14.15 -5.10
N GLY A 125 2.93 13.97 -4.14
CA GLY A 125 3.26 13.36 -2.85
C GLY A 125 3.64 11.88 -2.93
N ALA A 126 3.22 11.18 -3.99
CA ALA A 126 3.57 9.77 -4.18
C ALA A 126 4.96 9.58 -4.81
N MET A 127 5.46 10.53 -5.59
CA MET A 127 6.69 10.34 -6.36
C MET A 127 7.91 9.93 -5.50
N PRO A 128 8.20 10.58 -4.35
CA PRO A 128 9.33 10.16 -3.51
C PRO A 128 9.20 8.73 -2.99
N PHE A 129 7.96 8.30 -2.70
CA PHE A 129 7.68 6.93 -2.30
C PHE A 129 7.92 5.94 -3.45
N LEU A 130 7.51 6.29 -4.67
CA LEU A 130 7.73 5.46 -5.85
C LEU A 130 9.20 5.32 -6.20
N GLU A 131 9.99 6.39 -6.09
CA GLU A 131 11.43 6.34 -6.33
C GLU A 131 12.10 5.34 -5.39
N GLN A 132 11.76 5.41 -4.09
CA GLN A 132 12.39 4.60 -3.07
C GLN A 132 11.87 3.15 -2.99
N TYR A 133 10.55 2.95 -3.13
CA TYR A 133 9.89 1.66 -2.87
C TYR A 133 9.09 1.12 -4.06
N GLY A 134 9.11 1.78 -5.22
CA GLY A 134 8.31 1.42 -6.38
C GLY A 134 8.60 0.03 -6.93
N ALA A 135 9.84 -0.47 -6.80
CA ALA A 135 10.18 -1.83 -7.19
C ALA A 135 9.37 -2.89 -6.41
N ALA A 136 9.08 -2.64 -5.13
CA ALA A 136 8.28 -3.53 -4.29
C ALA A 136 6.76 -3.34 -4.48
N LEU A 137 6.32 -2.30 -5.18
CA LEU A 137 4.91 -1.95 -5.31
C LEU A 137 4.15 -2.93 -6.21
N LYS A 138 3.14 -3.61 -5.67
CA LYS A 138 2.11 -4.29 -6.48
C LYS A 138 0.95 -3.37 -6.84
N ARG A 139 0.52 -2.55 -5.88
CA ARG A 139 -0.62 -1.65 -6.08
C ARG A 139 -0.60 -0.51 -5.08
N LEU A 140 -0.81 0.71 -5.55
CA LEU A 140 -1.27 1.82 -4.75
C LEU A 140 -2.64 2.25 -5.29
N SER A 141 -3.60 2.45 -4.41
CA SER A 141 -4.90 3.02 -4.74
C SER A 141 -5.18 4.12 -3.72
N TRP A 142 -5.47 5.31 -4.21
CA TRP A 142 -5.75 6.48 -3.39
C TRP A 142 -6.99 7.18 -3.93
N GLY A 143 -8.06 7.24 -3.13
CA GLY A 143 -9.31 7.83 -3.59
C GLY A 143 -10.31 8.19 -2.50
N PRO A 144 -11.50 8.65 -2.91
CA PRO A 144 -12.57 9.12 -2.04
C PRO A 144 -13.33 8.00 -1.33
N LYS A 145 -13.22 6.75 -1.80
CA LYS A 145 -13.92 5.59 -1.21
C LYS A 145 -13.05 4.97 -0.12
N ASP A 146 -13.67 4.48 0.95
CA ASP A 146 -12.95 3.73 1.97
C ASP A 146 -12.54 2.34 1.44
N PRO A 147 -11.30 1.88 1.68
CA PRO A 147 -10.18 2.60 2.31
C PRO A 147 -9.63 3.70 1.39
N HIS A 148 -9.46 4.92 1.94
CA HIS A 148 -8.97 6.07 1.16
C HIS A 148 -7.59 5.84 0.57
N LEU A 149 -6.75 5.06 1.24
CA LEU A 149 -5.45 4.63 0.78
C LEU A 149 -5.33 3.12 0.92
N LEU A 150 -4.96 2.43 -0.15
CA LEU A 150 -4.62 1.02 -0.18
C LEU A 150 -3.25 0.88 -0.83
N LEU A 151 -2.29 0.33 -0.09
CA LEU A 151 -0.94 0.06 -0.55
C LEU A 151 -0.67 -1.43 -0.38
N VAL A 152 -0.15 -2.06 -1.44
CA VAL A 152 0.22 -3.47 -1.47
C VAL A 152 1.66 -3.57 -1.93
N LEU A 153 2.53 -4.06 -1.06
CA LEU A 153 3.96 -4.22 -1.27
C LEU A 153 4.35 -5.70 -1.24
N ARG A 154 5.34 -6.07 -2.05
CA ARG A 154 6.03 -7.36 -1.97
C ARG A 154 7.10 -7.25 -0.90
N LEU A 155 7.00 -8.07 0.15
CA LEU A 155 7.99 -8.06 1.23
C LEU A 155 9.36 -8.54 0.75
N SER A 156 9.41 -9.47 -0.20
CA SER A 156 10.65 -10.01 -0.76
C SER A 156 11.51 -8.98 -1.52
N ASP A 157 10.88 -7.91 -2.00
CA ASP A 157 11.53 -6.86 -2.80
C ASP A 157 11.76 -5.57 -1.99
N LEU A 158 11.38 -5.57 -0.70
CA LEU A 158 11.71 -4.47 0.19
C LEU A 158 13.17 -4.57 0.63
N PRO A 159 13.89 -3.44 0.71
CA PRO A 159 15.25 -3.45 1.24
C PRO A 159 15.24 -4.02 2.66
N GLU A 160 16.26 -4.81 2.98
CA GLU A 160 16.50 -5.37 4.30
C GLU A 160 16.92 -4.25 5.27
N ALA A 161 15.95 -3.42 5.63
CA ALA A 161 16.08 -2.25 6.48
C ALA A 161 14.98 -2.26 7.54
N ASP A 162 15.19 -1.49 8.61
CA ASP A 162 14.19 -1.31 9.64
C ASP A 162 12.84 -0.89 9.05
N ALA A 163 11.74 -1.43 9.59
CA ALA A 163 10.39 -1.12 9.12
C ALA A 163 9.99 0.35 9.38
N ALA A 164 10.71 1.05 10.26
CA ALA A 164 10.44 2.43 10.64
C ALA A 164 10.54 3.41 9.44
N PRO A 165 11.64 3.43 8.66
CA PRO A 165 11.73 4.18 7.40
C PRO A 165 10.55 3.98 6.43
N LEU A 166 10.08 2.74 6.28
CA LEU A 166 8.95 2.42 5.42
C LEU A 166 7.66 3.04 5.96
N PHE A 167 7.39 2.90 7.25
CA PHE A 167 6.20 3.48 7.87
C PHE A 167 6.20 5.00 7.83
N GLU A 168 7.36 5.64 8.00
CA GLU A 168 7.50 7.08 7.82
C GLU A 168 7.22 7.51 6.39
N ALA A 169 7.72 6.76 5.40
CA ALA A 169 7.43 7.04 3.99
C ALA A 169 5.93 6.90 3.68
N ILE A 170 5.25 5.90 4.25
CA ILE A 170 3.79 5.73 4.13
C ILE A 170 3.04 6.88 4.81
N ARG A 171 3.52 7.33 5.97
CA ARG A 171 2.93 8.48 6.67
C ARG A 171 3.06 9.75 5.85
N ARG A 172 4.24 10.00 5.25
CA ARG A 172 4.48 11.14 4.34
C ARG A 172 3.61 11.08 3.10
N LEU A 173 3.53 9.91 2.48
CA LEU A 173 2.65 9.65 1.33
C LEU A 173 1.21 10.08 1.63
N ALA A 174 0.68 9.70 2.78
CA ALA A 174 -0.69 10.05 3.17
C ALA A 174 -0.86 11.45 3.76
N GLY A 175 0.23 12.04 4.25
CA GLY A 175 0.27 13.31 4.98
C GLY A 175 0.18 14.51 4.07
N GLY A 176 0.71 14.41 2.84
CA GLY A 176 0.67 15.51 1.88
C GLY A 176 1.03 16.85 2.53
N GLU A 177 2.05 16.88 3.38
CA GLU A 177 2.64 18.13 3.85
C GLU A 177 3.90 18.41 3.05
N ALA A 178 3.82 19.52 2.34
CA ALA A 178 4.97 20.32 1.96
C ALA A 178 5.92 20.42 3.16
N ALA A 179 7.15 19.96 2.96
CA ALA A 179 8.25 20.62 3.65
C ALA A 179 8.35 22.01 3.01
N GLN A 180 7.77 22.98 3.72
CA GLN A 180 7.96 24.44 3.60
C GLN A 180 7.28 25.13 2.41
#